data_AF-A0A4V1UM52-F1
#
_entry.id   AF-A0A4V1UM52-F1
#
_cell.length_a   1.000
_cell.length_b   1.000
_cell.length_c   1.000
_cell.angle_alpha   90.00
_cell.angle_beta   90.00
_cell.angle_gamma   90.00
#
_symmetry.space_group_name_H-M   'P 1'
#
loop_
_entity.id
_entity.type
_entity.pdbx_description
1 polymer ?
#
loop_
_entity_poly.entity_id
_entity_poly.type
_entity_poly.pdbx_seq_one_letter_code
_entity_poly.pdbx_strand_id
1 'polypeptide(L)'
;MNRRKKRHAQDLEASRERIRLFRIQTEDAEAQRVINAIYDAFEGVDRMQAMSWNDAIVADSYGFQRAEPLFPDTDSTWEELVVASWWVGSSLFGYLDPKALRYYLPPAMIRNLLGDFTVDPEMALYREYGLSAGVVNAEDWDELDAAQVEAVRSYLRLMAERHGSQEQDRPIYWNLALEAWDAFQVNPRS
;
A
#
# COMPACT_ATOMS: atom_id res chain seq x y z
N MET A 1 30.11 -15.17 -16.89
CA MET A 1 28.98 -14.36 -16.35
C MET A 1 28.92 -13.03 -17.12
N ASN A 2 27.77 -12.75 -17.75
CA ASN A 2 27.66 -11.76 -18.83
C ASN A 2 27.74 -10.31 -18.31
N ARG A 3 28.57 -9.44 -18.92
CA ARG A 3 28.82 -8.05 -18.46
C ARG A 3 27.53 -7.23 -18.29
N ARG A 4 26.49 -7.55 -19.07
CA ARG A 4 25.14 -6.97 -18.99
C ARG A 4 24.43 -7.28 -17.67
N LYS A 5 24.53 -8.52 -17.17
CA LYS A 5 23.94 -8.93 -15.88
C LYS A 5 24.62 -8.23 -14.71
N LYS A 6 25.95 -8.07 -14.80
CA LYS A 6 26.74 -7.37 -13.77
C LYS A 6 26.37 -5.88 -13.69
N ARG A 7 26.18 -5.21 -14.84
CA ARG A 7 25.79 -3.80 -14.90
C ARG A 7 24.38 -3.56 -14.36
N HIS A 8 23.43 -4.40 -14.76
CA HIS A 8 22.05 -4.33 -14.25
C HIS A 8 21.97 -4.54 -12.73
N ALA A 9 22.71 -5.51 -12.19
CA ALA A 9 22.80 -5.73 -10.74
C ALA A 9 23.41 -4.52 -10.00
N GLN A 10 24.44 -3.88 -10.58
CA GLN A 10 25.05 -2.67 -10.01
C GLN A 10 24.12 -1.45 -10.06
N ASP A 11 23.32 -1.30 -11.12
CA ASP A 11 22.36 -0.21 -11.26
C ASP A 11 21.15 -0.40 -10.30
N LEU A 12 20.72 -1.64 -10.07
CA LEU A 12 19.73 -2.01 -9.06
C LEU A 12 20.25 -1.72 -7.65
N GLU A 13 21.48 -2.14 -7.34
CA GLU A 13 22.13 -1.88 -6.06
C GLU A 13 22.27 -0.38 -5.79
N ALA A 14 22.73 0.40 -6.78
CA ALA A 14 22.84 1.85 -6.65
C ALA A 14 21.48 2.57 -6.59
N SER A 15 20.42 1.97 -7.11
CA SER A 15 19.06 2.50 -6.98
C SER A 15 18.47 2.18 -5.61
N ARG A 16 18.68 0.95 -5.12
CA ARG A 16 18.39 0.53 -3.74
C ARG A 16 19.10 1.41 -2.71
N GLU A 17 20.39 1.67 -2.91
CA GLU A 17 21.19 2.52 -2.03
C GLU A 17 20.69 3.99 -2.07
N ARG A 18 20.23 4.48 -3.23
CA ARG A 18 19.63 5.82 -3.35
C ARG A 18 18.27 5.92 -2.67
N ILE A 19 17.45 4.88 -2.72
CA ILE A 19 16.14 4.83 -2.01
C ILE A 19 16.37 4.73 -0.51
N ARG A 20 17.36 3.93 -0.12
CA ARG A 20 17.79 3.77 1.28
C ARG A 20 18.36 5.06 1.86
N LEU A 21 19.08 5.86 1.06
CA LEU A 21 19.74 7.09 1.52
C LEU A 21 18.91 8.36 1.28
N PHE A 22 17.95 8.33 0.36
CA PHE A 22 17.05 9.44 0.06
C PHE A 22 15.62 8.91 0.01
N ARG A 23 14.83 9.22 1.04
CA ARG A 23 13.36 9.18 0.96
C ARG A 23 12.98 9.83 -0.37
N ILE A 24 12.12 9.17 -1.14
CA ILE A 24 11.73 9.70 -2.44
C ILE A 24 11.20 11.12 -2.26
N GLN A 25 11.67 12.01 -3.14
CA GLN A 25 11.31 13.41 -3.12
C GLN A 25 10.27 13.69 -4.20
N THR A 26 9.23 14.44 -3.85
CA THR A 26 8.24 15.02 -4.75
C THR A 26 8.26 16.55 -4.61
N GLU A 27 7.93 17.25 -5.69
CA GLU A 27 7.82 18.72 -5.70
C GLU A 27 6.58 19.20 -4.92
N ASP A 28 5.62 18.31 -4.70
CA ASP A 28 4.46 18.57 -3.86
C ASP A 28 4.85 18.48 -2.38
N ALA A 29 5.04 19.64 -1.75
CA ALA A 29 5.46 19.74 -0.35
C ALA A 29 4.50 19.06 0.63
N GLU A 30 3.22 18.90 0.29
CA GLU A 30 2.24 18.24 1.13
C GLU A 30 2.32 16.72 1.01
N ALA A 31 2.37 16.20 -0.22
CA ALA A 31 2.67 14.78 -0.43
C ALA A 31 4.02 14.41 0.19
N GLN A 32 5.04 15.28 0.12
CA GLN A 32 6.32 15.00 0.74
C GLN A 32 6.22 14.83 2.26
N ARG A 33 5.41 15.67 2.93
CA ARG A 33 5.17 15.53 4.38
C ARG A 33 4.54 14.19 4.71
N VAL A 34 3.51 13.79 3.94
CA VAL A 34 2.83 12.51 4.14
C VAL A 34 3.75 11.32 3.84
N ILE A 35 4.52 11.37 2.75
CA ILE A 35 5.51 10.34 2.41
C ILE A 35 6.51 10.15 3.55
N ASN A 36 7.02 11.24 4.12
CA ASN A 36 7.94 11.17 5.26
C ASN A 36 7.28 10.51 6.48
N ALA A 37 6.04 10.89 6.80
CA ALA A 37 5.28 10.29 7.89
C ALA A 37 5.05 8.79 7.68
N ILE A 38 4.79 8.35 6.43
CA ILE A 38 4.66 6.93 6.09
C ILE A 38 6.00 6.20 6.30
N TYR A 39 7.12 6.75 5.82
CA TYR A 39 8.44 6.15 6.07
C TYR A 39 8.76 6.03 7.56
N ASP A 40 8.46 7.07 8.35
CA ASP A 40 8.71 7.08 9.78
C ASP A 40 7.82 6.07 10.53
N ALA A 41 6.54 5.98 10.18
CA ALA A 41 5.60 5.10 10.87
C ALA A 41 5.76 3.61 10.53
N PHE A 42 6.19 3.31 9.31
CA PHE A 42 6.38 1.93 8.83
C PHE A 42 7.84 1.47 8.85
N GLU A 43 8.73 2.22 9.51
CA GLU A 43 10.12 1.83 9.69
C GLU A 43 10.22 0.47 10.39
N GLY A 44 10.98 -0.46 9.80
CA GLY A 44 11.22 -1.78 10.37
C GLY A 44 10.06 -2.77 10.22
N VAL A 45 8.96 -2.41 9.54
CA VAL A 45 7.92 -3.36 9.17
C VAL A 45 8.51 -4.43 8.24
N ASP A 46 8.39 -5.69 8.64
CA ASP A 46 8.84 -6.84 7.88
C ASP A 46 7.65 -7.65 7.34
N ARG A 47 7.92 -8.50 6.35
CA ARG A 47 6.92 -9.42 5.78
C ARG A 47 6.80 -10.73 6.57
N MET A 48 7.57 -10.93 7.64
CA MET A 48 7.73 -12.29 8.19
C MET A 48 6.37 -12.89 8.57
N GLN A 49 6.08 -14.07 8.00
CA GLN A 49 4.83 -14.81 8.19
C GLN A 49 3.57 -14.14 7.61
N ALA A 50 3.72 -13.12 6.77
CA ALA A 50 2.64 -12.53 6.01
C ALA A 50 2.44 -13.27 4.67
N MET A 51 1.21 -13.28 4.17
CA MET A 51 0.89 -13.64 2.80
C MET A 51 1.72 -12.82 1.81
N SER A 52 2.24 -13.45 0.76
CA SER A 52 2.94 -12.72 -0.31
C SER A 52 1.95 -12.06 -1.27
N TRP A 53 2.40 -11.04 -2.00
CA TRP A 53 1.59 -10.40 -3.03
C TRP A 53 1.23 -11.38 -4.15
N ASN A 54 2.15 -12.26 -4.53
CA ASN A 54 1.87 -13.32 -5.49
C ASN A 54 0.85 -14.34 -4.97
N ASP A 55 0.81 -14.64 -3.66
CA ASP A 55 -0.26 -15.46 -3.08
C ASP A 55 -1.62 -14.76 -3.19
N ALA A 56 -1.67 -13.44 -3.01
CA ALA A 56 -2.90 -12.66 -3.22
C ALA A 56 -3.37 -12.70 -4.68
N ILE A 57 -2.45 -12.64 -5.65
CA ILE A 57 -2.76 -12.81 -7.09
C ILE A 57 -3.35 -14.19 -7.37
N VAL A 58 -2.79 -15.23 -6.77
CA VAL A 58 -3.33 -16.60 -6.90
C VAL A 58 -4.72 -16.67 -6.28
N ALA A 59 -4.92 -16.09 -5.09
CA ALA A 59 -6.20 -16.09 -4.40
C ALA A 59 -7.30 -15.34 -5.18
N ASP A 60 -6.97 -14.22 -5.82
CA ASP A 60 -7.86 -13.47 -6.70
C ASP A 60 -8.23 -14.27 -7.96
N SER A 61 -7.25 -14.94 -8.57
CA SER A 61 -7.44 -15.67 -9.84
C SER A 61 -8.12 -17.04 -9.69
N TYR A 62 -7.86 -17.75 -8.59
CA TYR A 62 -8.23 -19.16 -8.41
C TYR A 62 -8.97 -19.45 -7.08
N GLY A 63 -9.21 -18.43 -6.26
CA GLY A 63 -9.67 -18.59 -4.88
C GLY A 63 -8.58 -19.14 -3.96
N PHE A 64 -8.90 -19.38 -2.69
CA PHE A 64 -7.94 -19.90 -1.69
C PHE A 64 -7.51 -21.37 -1.90
N GLN A 65 -7.86 -21.97 -3.04
CA GLN A 65 -7.38 -23.30 -3.40
C GLN A 65 -5.88 -23.19 -3.72
N ARG A 66 -5.05 -23.94 -2.98
CA ARG A 66 -3.58 -23.88 -3.05
C ARG A 66 -3.07 -24.24 -4.46
N ALA A 67 -2.96 -23.26 -5.33
CA ALA A 67 -1.97 -23.27 -6.39
C ALA A 67 -0.67 -22.66 -5.84
N GLU A 68 0.48 -23.24 -6.20
CA GLU A 68 1.76 -22.60 -5.86
C GLU A 68 1.85 -21.26 -6.60
N PRO A 69 2.31 -20.18 -5.93
CA PRO A 69 2.53 -18.92 -6.61
C PRO A 69 3.51 -19.13 -7.77
N LEU A 70 3.11 -18.71 -8.97
CA LEU A 70 3.89 -18.88 -10.20
C LEU A 70 5.28 -18.25 -10.09
N PHE A 71 5.41 -17.21 -9.26
CA PHE A 71 6.64 -16.52 -8.94
C PHE A 71 6.64 -16.11 -7.47
N PRO A 72 7.74 -16.28 -6.72
CA PRO A 72 7.84 -15.77 -5.36
C PRO A 72 8.16 -14.27 -5.37
N ASP A 73 7.64 -13.55 -4.38
CA ASP A 73 8.00 -12.17 -4.14
C ASP A 73 9.49 -12.04 -3.75
N THR A 74 10.21 -11.11 -4.38
CA THR A 74 11.69 -11.00 -4.29
C THR A 74 12.19 -9.80 -3.50
N ASP A 75 11.29 -8.92 -3.07
CA ASP A 75 11.58 -7.81 -2.17
C ASP A 75 12.08 -8.32 -0.82
N SER A 76 13.05 -7.59 -0.26
CA SER A 76 13.57 -7.83 1.09
C SER A 76 13.03 -6.84 2.11
N THR A 77 12.61 -5.65 1.66
CA THR A 77 11.98 -4.62 2.47
C THR A 77 10.86 -3.95 1.66
N TRP A 78 9.86 -3.41 2.34
CA TRP A 78 8.72 -2.80 1.65
C TRP A 78 9.16 -1.55 0.85
N GLU A 79 10.23 -0.88 1.25
CA GLU A 79 10.76 0.30 0.58
C GLU A 79 11.25 -0.02 -0.83
N GLU A 80 11.74 -1.24 -1.08
CA GLU A 80 12.10 -1.69 -2.43
C GLU A 80 10.89 -1.66 -3.37
N LEU A 81 9.70 -1.94 -2.84
CA LEU A 81 8.45 -1.94 -3.59
C LEU A 81 8.03 -0.53 -4.01
N VAL A 82 8.54 0.54 -3.39
CA VAL A 82 8.21 1.90 -3.81
C VAL A 82 8.71 2.19 -5.23
N VAL A 83 9.85 1.62 -5.63
CA VAL A 83 10.43 1.82 -6.97
C VAL A 83 10.35 0.60 -7.86
N ALA A 84 10.17 -0.59 -7.27
CA ALA A 84 10.15 -1.80 -8.04
C ALA A 84 8.92 -1.80 -8.94
N SER A 85 9.08 -2.37 -10.12
CA SER A 85 7.94 -2.67 -10.97
C SER A 85 7.19 -3.87 -10.36
N TRP A 86 6.25 -3.61 -9.46
CA TRP A 86 5.26 -4.59 -9.02
C TRP A 86 3.87 -4.10 -9.42
N TRP A 87 3.04 -5.02 -9.92
CA TRP A 87 1.69 -4.70 -10.34
C TRP A 87 0.77 -4.72 -9.14
N VAL A 88 0.03 -3.63 -8.93
CA VAL A 88 -0.88 -3.49 -7.79
C VAL A 88 -2.33 -3.51 -8.30
N GLY A 89 -2.92 -4.69 -8.39
CA GLY A 89 -4.37 -4.77 -8.57
C GLY A 89 -5.07 -4.29 -7.30
N SER A 90 -5.95 -3.29 -7.40
CA SER A 90 -6.66 -2.73 -6.23
C SER A 90 -7.54 -3.76 -5.51
N SER A 91 -8.03 -4.78 -6.22
CA SER A 91 -8.75 -5.92 -5.62
C SER A 91 -7.86 -6.84 -4.76
N LEU A 92 -6.54 -6.85 -5.00
CA LEU A 92 -5.61 -7.77 -4.33
C LEU A 92 -5.45 -7.47 -2.85
N PHE A 93 -5.59 -6.20 -2.45
CA PHE A 93 -5.59 -5.84 -1.03
C PHE A 93 -6.68 -6.55 -0.25
N GLY A 94 -7.82 -6.87 -0.89
CA GLY A 94 -8.90 -7.64 -0.30
C GLY A 94 -8.58 -9.11 -0.04
N TYR A 95 -7.41 -9.61 -0.45
CA TYR A 95 -6.96 -10.99 -0.18
C TYR A 95 -5.86 -11.07 0.86
N LEU A 96 -5.22 -9.94 1.19
CA LEU A 96 -4.14 -9.91 2.16
C LEU A 96 -4.64 -10.29 3.56
N ASP A 97 -3.77 -10.94 4.32
CA ASP A 97 -3.92 -11.00 5.78
C ASP A 97 -3.47 -9.67 6.42
N PRO A 98 -3.79 -9.42 7.70
CA PRO A 98 -3.46 -8.15 8.36
C PRO A 98 -1.95 -7.81 8.34
N LYS A 99 -1.07 -8.81 8.42
CA LYS A 99 0.39 -8.59 8.36
C LYS A 99 0.85 -8.21 6.96
N ALA A 100 0.32 -8.88 5.94
CA ALA A 100 0.59 -8.58 4.55
C ALA A 100 0.06 -7.19 4.18
N LEU A 101 -1.15 -6.84 4.66
CA LEU A 101 -1.70 -5.50 4.49
C LEU A 101 -0.75 -4.44 5.08
N ARG A 102 -0.31 -4.62 6.33
CA ARG A 102 0.67 -3.73 6.97
C ARG A 102 1.97 -3.57 6.17
N TYR A 103 2.42 -4.63 5.50
CA TYR A 103 3.65 -4.63 4.69
C TYR A 103 3.48 -3.94 3.32
N TYR A 104 2.40 -4.23 2.59
CA TYR A 104 2.18 -3.75 1.22
C TYR A 104 1.49 -2.38 1.13
N LEU A 105 0.83 -1.94 2.20
CA LEU A 105 0.17 -0.64 2.27
C LEU A 105 1.12 0.57 2.12
N PRO A 106 2.26 0.67 2.86
CA PRO A 106 3.14 1.83 2.74
C PRO A 106 3.67 2.10 1.31
N PRO A 107 4.21 1.12 0.57
CA PRO A 107 4.68 1.38 -0.79
C PRO A 107 3.55 1.73 -1.76
N ALA A 108 2.35 1.20 -1.53
CA ALA A 108 1.17 1.54 -2.33
C ALA A 108 0.73 3.00 -2.12
N MET A 109 0.62 3.45 -0.87
CA MET A 109 0.31 4.85 -0.54
C MET A 109 1.33 5.81 -1.14
N ILE A 110 2.63 5.51 -1.01
CA ILE A 110 3.70 6.36 -1.54
C ILE A 110 3.65 6.41 -3.07
N ARG A 111 3.53 5.27 -3.75
CA ARG A 111 3.44 5.24 -5.23
C ARG A 111 2.24 6.04 -5.73
N ASN A 112 1.10 5.92 -5.07
CA ASN A 112 -0.08 6.71 -5.39
C ASN A 112 0.17 8.22 -5.23
N LEU A 113 0.82 8.66 -4.13
CA LEU A 113 1.22 10.07 -3.93
C LEU A 113 2.23 10.58 -4.97
N LEU A 114 3.02 9.69 -5.57
CA LEU A 114 3.95 9.99 -6.66
C LEU A 114 3.30 10.01 -8.05
N GLY A 115 1.98 9.84 -8.13
CA GLY A 115 1.22 9.86 -9.38
C GLY A 115 1.23 8.53 -10.13
N ASP A 116 1.63 7.44 -9.47
CA ASP A 116 1.49 6.10 -10.01
C ASP A 116 0.09 5.54 -9.71
N PHE A 117 -0.85 5.87 -10.61
CA PHE A 117 -2.24 5.43 -10.54
C PHE A 117 -2.45 3.97 -10.95
N THR A 118 -1.37 3.19 -11.15
CA THR A 118 -1.52 1.73 -11.14
C THR A 118 -1.87 1.21 -9.76
N VAL A 119 -1.76 2.05 -8.73
CA VAL A 119 -2.11 1.76 -7.35
C VAL A 119 -3.32 2.59 -6.94
N ASP A 120 -4.44 1.91 -6.65
CA ASP A 120 -5.62 2.53 -6.05
C ASP A 120 -5.87 1.91 -4.66
N PRO A 121 -5.15 2.38 -3.62
CA PRO A 121 -5.23 1.80 -2.28
C PRO A 121 -6.56 2.15 -1.59
N GLU A 122 -7.38 3.01 -2.20
CA GLU A 122 -8.76 3.28 -1.78
C GLU A 122 -9.54 1.98 -1.59
N MET A 123 -9.39 1.02 -2.52
CA MET A 123 -10.06 -0.27 -2.47
C MET A 123 -9.54 -1.19 -1.35
N ALA A 124 -8.32 -0.95 -0.85
CA ALA A 124 -7.80 -1.66 0.32
C ALA A 124 -8.61 -1.34 1.59
N LEU A 125 -9.31 -0.20 1.60
CA LEU A 125 -10.14 0.25 2.73
C LEU A 125 -11.58 -0.27 2.62
N TYR A 126 -11.95 -0.88 1.49
CA TYR A 126 -13.27 -1.44 1.24
C TYR A 126 -13.18 -2.97 1.13
N ARG A 127 -13.18 -3.67 2.27
CA ARG A 127 -13.14 -5.13 2.27
C ARG A 127 -14.44 -5.73 2.77
N GLU A 128 -15.32 -6.10 1.82
CA GLU A 128 -16.11 -7.34 1.92
C GLU A 128 -16.76 -7.65 0.55
N TYR A 129 -16.08 -8.44 -0.27
CA TYR A 129 -16.66 -9.20 -1.39
C TYR A 129 -17.57 -8.47 -2.40
N GLY A 130 -17.08 -7.37 -2.96
CA GLY A 130 -17.44 -6.97 -4.33
C GLY A 130 -18.70 -6.13 -4.45
N LEU A 131 -18.51 -4.97 -5.09
CA LEU A 131 -19.50 -3.98 -5.51
C LEU A 131 -19.92 -3.02 -4.40
N SER A 132 -19.21 -1.88 -4.34
CA SER A 132 -19.63 -0.60 -3.76
C SER A 132 -20.06 -0.58 -2.28
N ALA A 133 -19.29 0.16 -1.46
CA ALA A 133 -19.47 0.45 -0.03
C ALA A 133 -19.27 -0.78 0.88
N GLY A 134 -18.60 -0.72 2.03
CA GLY A 134 -18.29 0.39 2.93
C GLY A 134 -17.90 -0.18 4.30
N VAL A 135 -17.32 -1.40 4.32
CA VAL A 135 -16.97 -2.10 5.56
C VAL A 135 -15.45 -2.25 5.60
N VAL A 136 -14.86 -1.47 6.49
CA VAL A 136 -13.49 -1.65 6.95
C VAL A 136 -13.54 -2.81 7.93
N ASN A 137 -12.93 -3.97 7.59
CA ASN A 137 -12.83 -5.04 8.57
C ASN A 137 -11.81 -4.62 9.65
N ALA A 138 -12.30 -4.36 10.87
CA ALA A 138 -11.49 -3.92 12.00
C ALA A 138 -10.26 -4.81 12.25
N GLU A 139 -10.42 -6.13 12.06
CA GLU A 139 -9.35 -7.12 12.31
C GLU A 139 -8.14 -6.94 11.37
N ASP A 140 -8.35 -6.38 10.17
CA ASP A 140 -7.28 -6.11 9.22
C ASP A 140 -6.35 -4.96 9.66
N TRP A 141 -6.81 -4.13 10.58
CA TRP A 141 -6.11 -2.93 11.05
C TRP A 141 -5.56 -3.06 12.47
N ASP A 142 -5.89 -4.15 13.17
CA ASP A 142 -5.41 -4.45 14.53
C ASP A 142 -3.88 -4.57 14.61
N GLU A 143 -3.21 -4.85 13.47
CA GLU A 143 -1.74 -4.91 13.38
C GLU A 143 -1.07 -3.53 13.25
N LEU A 144 -1.83 -2.46 12.99
CA LEU A 144 -1.29 -1.10 12.92
C LEU A 144 -1.20 -0.47 14.31
N ASP A 145 -0.03 0.10 14.62
CA ASP A 145 0.12 0.94 15.80
C ASP A 145 -0.43 2.37 15.58
N ALA A 146 -0.43 3.18 16.63
CA ALA A 146 -0.96 4.54 16.58
C ALA A 146 -0.23 5.45 15.57
N ALA A 147 1.07 5.27 15.36
CA ALA A 147 1.82 6.09 14.40
C ALA A 147 1.45 5.68 12.96
N GLN A 148 1.31 4.38 12.72
CA GLN A 148 0.89 3.82 11.43
C GLN A 148 -0.54 4.25 11.09
N VAL A 149 -1.44 4.21 12.07
CA VAL A 149 -2.81 4.69 11.92
C VAL A 149 -2.86 6.16 11.52
N GLU A 150 -2.08 7.02 12.17
CA GLU A 150 -2.08 8.46 11.85
C GLU A 150 -1.42 8.76 10.50
N ALA A 151 -0.42 7.96 10.09
CA ALA A 151 0.16 8.06 8.75
C ALA A 151 -0.87 7.71 7.66
N VAL A 152 -1.64 6.62 7.85
CA VAL A 152 -2.73 6.24 6.95
C VAL A 152 -3.82 7.31 6.93
N ARG A 153 -4.24 7.84 8.08
CA ARG A 153 -5.20 8.95 8.15
C ARG A 153 -4.72 10.19 7.40
N SER A 154 -3.45 10.56 7.58
CA SER A 154 -2.85 11.72 6.90
C SER A 154 -2.86 11.55 5.38
N TYR A 155 -2.57 10.33 4.91
CA TYR A 155 -2.70 9.97 3.51
C TYR A 155 -4.15 10.13 3.01
N LEU A 156 -5.12 9.53 3.71
CA LEU A 156 -6.52 9.59 3.30
C LEU A 156 -7.09 11.01 3.26
N ARG A 157 -6.73 11.84 4.24
CA ARG A 157 -7.11 13.25 4.26
C ARG A 157 -6.57 13.98 3.03
N LEU A 158 -5.30 13.81 2.70
CA LEU A 158 -4.69 14.44 1.52
C LEU A 158 -5.38 13.98 0.22
N MET A 159 -5.68 12.69 0.10
CA MET A 159 -6.38 12.16 -1.07
C MET A 159 -7.81 12.70 -1.17
N ALA A 160 -8.54 12.76 -0.05
CA ALA A 160 -9.87 13.34 0.02
C ALA A 160 -9.87 14.84 -0.37
N GLU A 161 -8.88 15.61 0.05
CA GLU A 161 -8.74 17.03 -0.33
C GLU A 161 -8.44 17.19 -1.83
N ARG A 162 -7.54 16.37 -2.38
CA ARG A 162 -7.17 16.42 -3.80
C ARG A 162 -8.31 16.01 -4.73
N HIS A 163 -9.09 15.01 -4.35
CA HIS A 163 -10.14 14.45 -5.20
C HIS A 163 -11.54 15.00 -4.89
N GLY A 164 -11.79 15.48 -3.67
CA GLY A 164 -13.05 16.06 -3.22
C GLY A 164 -13.46 17.36 -3.94
N SER A 165 -12.52 18.01 -4.63
CA SER A 165 -12.75 19.24 -5.38
C SER A 165 -13.13 19.03 -6.86
N GLN A 166 -13.04 17.81 -7.39
CA GLN A 166 -13.40 17.50 -8.76
C GLN A 166 -14.80 16.87 -8.82
N GLU A 167 -15.77 17.66 -9.26
CA GLU A 167 -17.22 17.40 -9.25
C GLU A 167 -17.67 16.21 -10.14
N GLN A 168 -16.76 15.47 -10.76
CA GLN A 168 -17.09 14.39 -11.70
C GLN A 168 -16.33 13.09 -11.36
N ASP A 169 -17.10 12.15 -10.82
CA ASP A 169 -16.93 10.68 -10.83
C ASP A 169 -16.02 9.94 -9.83
N ARG A 170 -15.18 10.58 -9.00
CA ARG A 170 -14.44 9.89 -7.91
C ARG A 170 -14.38 10.51 -6.48
N PRO A 171 -14.95 11.69 -6.17
CA PRO A 171 -14.78 12.32 -4.84
C PRO A 171 -15.46 11.57 -3.67
N ILE A 172 -16.39 10.66 -3.95
CA ILE A 172 -17.17 9.97 -2.91
C ILE A 172 -16.30 9.01 -2.11
N TYR A 173 -15.40 8.28 -2.75
CA TYR A 173 -14.77 7.15 -2.10
C TYR A 173 -13.64 7.53 -1.13
N TRP A 174 -12.89 8.59 -1.37
CA TRP A 174 -11.85 9.06 -0.43
C TRP A 174 -12.45 9.65 0.85
N ASN A 175 -13.56 10.40 0.72
CA ASN A 175 -14.28 10.92 1.87
C ASN A 175 -14.91 9.78 2.67
N LEU A 176 -15.58 8.84 1.99
CA LEU A 176 -16.13 7.65 2.65
C LEU A 176 -15.05 6.79 3.31
N ALA A 177 -13.86 6.67 2.70
CA ALA A 177 -12.74 5.93 3.28
C ALA A 177 -12.21 6.63 4.55
N LEU A 178 -12.10 7.96 4.53
CA LEU A 178 -11.72 8.75 5.70
C LEU A 178 -12.78 8.67 6.81
N GLU A 179 -14.06 8.77 6.46
CA GLU A 179 -15.17 8.65 7.42
C GLU A 179 -15.22 7.26 8.05
N ALA A 180 -15.06 6.20 7.24
CA ALA A 180 -15.01 4.83 7.73
C ALA A 180 -13.78 4.61 8.64
N TRP A 181 -12.64 5.19 8.26
CA TRP A 181 -11.43 5.17 9.08
C TRP A 181 -11.62 5.85 10.43
N ASP A 182 -12.23 7.04 10.45
CA ASP A 182 -12.50 7.77 11.68
C ASP A 182 -13.55 7.08 12.55
N ALA A 183 -14.58 6.47 11.93
CA ALA A 183 -15.57 5.66 12.64
C ALA A 183 -14.93 4.43 13.32
N PHE A 184 -14.02 3.74 12.64
CA PHE A 184 -13.25 2.62 13.20
C PHE A 184 -12.46 3.04 14.44
N GLN A 185 -11.79 4.20 14.40
CA GLN A 185 -10.98 4.69 15.53
C GLN A 185 -11.83 5.04 16.76
N VAL A 186 -13.11 5.37 16.57
CA VAL A 186 -14.03 5.66 17.67
C VAL A 186 -14.64 4.38 18.25
N ASN A 187 -14.78 3.32 17.45
CA ASN A 187 -15.39 2.07 17.89
C ASN A 187 -14.76 0.84 17.20
N PRO A 188 -13.60 0.37 17.67
CA PRO A 188 -12.88 -0.73 17.01
C PRO A 188 -13.61 -2.08 17.07
N ARG A 189 -14.70 -2.21 17.85
CA ARG A 189 -15.50 -3.44 18.00
C ARG A 189 -16.96 -3.13 18.31
N SER A 190 -17.80 -3.09 17.28
CA SER A 190 -19.27 -3.26 17.41
C SER A 190 -19.76 -4.32 16.45
#